data_AF-A0A392M3S6-F1
#
_entry.id   AF-A0A392M3S6-F1
#
_cell.length_a   1.000
_cell.length_b   1.000
_cell.length_c   1.000
_cell.angle_alpha   90.00
_cell.angle_beta   90.00
_cell.angle_gamma   90.00
#
_symmetry.space_group_name_H-M   'P 1'
#
loop_
_entity.id
_entity.type
_entity.pdbx_description
1 polymer ?
#
loop_
_entity_poly.entity_id
_entity_poly.type
_entity_poly.pdbx_seq_one_letter_code
_entity_poly.pdbx_strand_id
1 'polypeptide(L)'
;MIDLRGKQENFATQAKENRELKAALDKATKDLEDQAEERKKLEKENEELRSAMAPAADKTESTCNLATRAKPVPSSLPGSRNWAVKFLMGVKHGWRNAIAQLKVENPKVEFNLQGTGVLREVVDGQIIVPEKYKGIDIDELEADQM
;
A
#
# COMPACT_ATOMS: atom_id res chain seq x y z
N MET A 1 38.82 -38.56 50.96
CA MET A 1 39.87 -38.31 49.94
C MET A 1 39.31 -37.28 48.98
N ILE A 2 40.00 -36.16 48.74
CA ILE A 2 39.50 -35.10 47.84
C ILE A 2 39.89 -35.48 46.42
N ASP A 3 38.93 -35.53 45.50
CA ASP A 3 39.20 -35.73 44.09
C ASP A 3 39.79 -34.47 43.47
N LEU A 4 41.12 -34.50 43.26
CA LEU A 4 41.88 -33.42 42.64
C LEU A 4 41.91 -33.54 41.11
N ARG A 5 41.73 -34.75 40.57
CA ARG A 5 41.79 -35.00 39.13
C ARG A 5 40.54 -34.47 38.43
N GLY A 6 39.36 -34.77 38.96
CA GLY A 6 38.11 -34.23 38.42
C GLY A 6 38.06 -32.70 38.44
N LYS A 7 38.67 -32.06 39.46
CA LYS A 7 38.82 -30.60 39.51
C LYS A 7 39.70 -30.07 38.38
N GLN A 8 40.85 -30.70 38.14
CA GLN A 8 41.78 -30.29 37.09
C GLN A 8 41.16 -30.44 35.69
N GLU A 9 40.40 -31.52 35.45
CA GLU A 9 39.67 -31.73 34.20
C GLU A 9 38.57 -30.67 33.99
N ASN A 10 37.81 -30.33 35.04
CA ASN A 10 36.81 -29.26 34.98
C ASN A 10 37.43 -27.89 34.64
N PHE A 11 38.57 -27.55 35.26
CA PHE A 11 39.26 -26.30 34.94
C PHE A 11 39.79 -26.28 33.50
N ALA A 12 40.27 -27.41 32.99
CA ALA A 12 40.74 -27.53 31.61
C ALA A 12 39.58 -27.34 30.61
N THR A 13 38.43 -27.96 30.87
CA THR A 13 37.20 -27.81 30.07
C THR A 13 36.71 -26.36 30.09
N GLN A 14 36.60 -25.75 31.27
CA GLN A 14 36.17 -24.36 31.40
C GLN A 14 37.13 -23.37 30.71
N ALA A 15 38.44 -23.62 30.78
CA ALA A 15 39.43 -22.80 30.08
C ALA A 15 39.30 -22.91 28.55
N LYS A 16 38.92 -24.08 28.03
CA LYS A 16 38.65 -24.29 26.61
C LYS A 16 37.36 -23.58 26.18
N GLU A 17 36.27 -23.75 26.92
CA GLU A 17 35.00 -23.06 26.67
C GLU A 17 35.16 -21.54 26.70
N ASN A 18 35.91 -21.00 27.66
CA ASN A 18 36.20 -19.56 27.72
C ASN A 18 36.98 -19.05 26.50
N ARG A 19 37.87 -19.86 25.91
CA ARG A 19 38.58 -19.49 24.67
C ARG A 19 37.63 -19.48 23.48
N GLU A 20 36.76 -20.48 23.38
CA GLU A 20 35.78 -20.58 22.30
C GLU A 20 34.74 -19.45 22.37
N LEU A 21 34.22 -19.16 23.57
CA LEU A 21 33.31 -18.04 23.81
C LEU A 21 33.97 -16.69 23.47
N LYS A 22 35.24 -16.52 23.81
CA LYS A 22 35.97 -15.29 23.45
C LYS A 22 36.12 -15.13 21.94
N ALA A 23 36.48 -16.19 21.23
CA ALA A 23 36.56 -16.16 19.77
C ALA A 23 35.18 -15.88 19.12
N ALA A 24 34.10 -16.46 19.67
CA ALA A 24 32.74 -16.19 19.20
C ALA A 24 32.32 -14.73 19.46
N LEU A 25 32.70 -14.17 20.61
CA LEU A 25 32.43 -12.78 20.97
C LEU A 25 33.20 -11.80 20.07
N ASP A 26 34.48 -12.06 19.81
CA ASP A 26 35.29 -11.26 18.90
C ASP A 26 34.69 -11.26 17.48
N LYS A 27 34.22 -12.42 17.01
CA LYS A 27 33.52 -12.55 15.73
C LYS A 27 32.21 -11.76 15.71
N ALA A 28 31.35 -11.94 16.72
CA ALA A 28 30.07 -11.25 16.78
C ALA A 28 30.23 -9.72 16.87
N THR A 29 31.28 -9.25 17.54
CA THR A 29 31.62 -7.83 17.61
C THR A 29 31.95 -7.29 16.23
N LYS A 30 32.73 -8.03 15.44
CA LYS A 30 33.05 -7.66 14.06
C LYS A 30 31.82 -7.66 13.15
N ASP A 31 30.98 -8.70 13.23
CA ASP A 31 29.76 -8.79 12.43
C ASP A 31 28.79 -7.62 12.73
N LEU A 32 28.73 -7.16 13.99
CA LEU A 32 27.94 -5.99 14.38
C LEU A 32 28.50 -4.68 13.85
N GLU A 33 29.83 -4.54 13.78
CA GLU A 33 30.49 -3.38 13.21
C GLU A 33 30.20 -3.27 11.71
N ASP A 34 30.34 -4.36 10.97
CA ASP A 34 30.01 -4.44 9.55
C ASP A 34 28.52 -4.09 9.30
N GLN A 35 27.60 -4.61 10.15
CA GLN A 35 26.17 -4.26 10.07
C GLN A 35 25.88 -2.79 10.36
N ALA A 36 26.65 -2.15 11.25
CA ALA A 36 26.48 -0.74 11.57
C ALA A 36 26.88 0.14 10.37
N GLU A 37 27.94 -0.23 9.65
CA GLU A 37 28.35 0.47 8.42
C GLU A 37 27.30 0.32 7.31
N GLU A 38 26.79 -0.88 7.07
CA GLU A 38 25.72 -1.11 6.09
C GLU A 38 24.45 -0.32 6.43
N ARG A 39 24.04 -0.29 7.71
CA ARG A 39 22.90 0.51 8.16
C ARG A 39 23.10 1.99 7.85
N LYS A 40 24.29 2.53 8.13
CA LYS A 40 24.60 3.94 7.85
C LYS A 40 24.53 4.25 6.36
N LYS A 41 25.00 3.32 5.50
CA LYS A 41 24.89 3.44 4.05
C LYS A 41 23.43 3.46 3.60
N LEU A 42 22.63 2.50 4.05
CA LEU A 42 21.21 2.39 3.70
C LEU A 42 20.39 3.58 4.22
N GLU A 43 20.73 4.12 5.38
CA GLU A 43 20.07 5.31 5.93
C GLU A 43 20.34 6.54 5.07
N LYS A 44 21.59 6.72 4.60
CA LYS A 44 21.93 7.78 3.66
C LYS A 44 21.19 7.63 2.32
N GLU A 45 21.16 6.43 1.75
CA GLU A 45 20.41 6.15 0.51
C GLU A 45 18.91 6.43 0.68
N ASN A 46 18.33 6.08 1.83
CA ASN A 46 16.93 6.39 2.13
C ASN A 46 16.66 7.89 2.23
N GLU A 47 17.60 8.67 2.80
CA GLU A 47 17.47 10.13 2.89
C GLU A 47 17.56 10.79 1.51
N GLU A 48 18.48 10.31 0.66
CA GLU A 48 18.60 10.74 -0.73
C GLU A 48 17.34 10.41 -1.54
N LEU A 49 16.81 9.18 -1.40
CA LEU A 49 15.57 8.78 -2.06
C LEU A 49 14.38 9.60 -1.56
N ARG A 50 14.28 9.86 -0.25
CA ARG A 50 13.24 10.74 0.31
C ARG A 50 13.33 12.16 -0.24
N SER A 51 14.55 12.70 -0.34
CA SER A 51 14.80 14.01 -0.94
C SER A 51 14.40 14.05 -2.42
N ALA A 52 14.72 12.99 -3.18
CA ALA A 52 14.33 12.88 -4.58
C ALA A 52 12.81 12.68 -4.76
N MET A 53 12.15 12.07 -3.78
CA MET A 53 10.69 11.90 -3.72
C MET A 53 9.97 13.12 -3.15
N ALA A 54 10.69 14.16 -2.71
CA ALA A 54 10.07 15.37 -2.19
C ALA A 54 9.19 16.01 -3.28
N PRO A 55 7.98 16.48 -2.95
CA PRO A 55 7.12 17.15 -3.92
C PRO A 55 7.83 18.40 -4.45
N ALA A 56 7.80 18.62 -5.77
CA ALA A 56 8.21 19.89 -6.34
C ALA A 56 7.31 21.01 -5.79
N ALA A 57 7.88 22.19 -5.54
CA ALA A 57 7.22 23.30 -4.83
C ALA A 57 5.94 23.83 -5.53
N ASP A 58 5.73 23.46 -6.80
CA ASP A 58 4.58 23.78 -7.63
C ASP A 58 3.49 22.67 -7.63
N LYS A 59 3.70 21.55 -6.94
CA LYS A 59 2.69 20.48 -6.81
C LYS A 59 1.58 20.92 -5.87
N THR A 60 0.42 21.21 -6.44
CA THR A 60 -0.83 21.43 -5.71
C THR A 60 -1.18 20.20 -4.85
N GLU A 61 -1.76 20.43 -3.67
CA GLU A 61 -2.18 19.38 -2.72
C GLU A 61 -3.05 18.28 -3.37
N SER A 62 -3.78 18.64 -4.43
CA SER A 62 -4.64 17.75 -5.23
C SER A 62 -3.86 16.75 -6.11
N THR A 63 -2.64 17.07 -6.54
CA THR A 63 -1.81 16.23 -7.44
C THR A 63 -0.68 15.49 -6.73
N CYS A 64 -0.36 15.88 -5.48
CA CYS A 64 0.71 15.29 -4.67
C CYS A 64 0.54 13.78 -4.44
N ASN A 65 -0.70 13.28 -4.42
CA ASN A 65 -1.02 11.87 -4.18
C ASN A 65 -1.17 11.01 -5.46
N LEU A 66 -1.07 11.60 -6.67
CA LEU A 66 -1.38 10.89 -7.92
C LEU A 66 -0.18 10.22 -8.59
N ALA A 67 1.07 10.69 -8.36
CA ALA A 67 2.20 10.29 -9.20
C ALA A 67 3.35 9.52 -8.51
N THR A 68 3.37 9.36 -7.18
CA THR A 68 4.56 8.75 -6.54
C THR A 68 4.29 7.81 -5.37
N ARG A 69 3.13 7.14 -5.33
CA ARG A 69 2.87 6.13 -4.30
C ARG A 69 2.55 4.76 -4.90
N ALA A 70 3.59 3.94 -5.01
CA ALA A 70 3.46 2.49 -4.90
C ALA A 70 3.24 2.05 -3.43
N LYS A 71 2.68 2.92 -2.56
CA LYS A 71 2.15 2.45 -1.27
C LYS A 71 0.69 2.09 -1.50
N PRO A 72 0.28 0.83 -1.28
CA PRO A 72 -1.13 0.52 -1.19
C PRO A 72 -1.72 1.41 -0.10
N VAL A 73 -2.74 2.20 -0.45
CA VAL A 73 -3.47 3.01 0.51
C VAL A 73 -4.08 2.04 1.52
N PRO A 74 -3.72 2.11 2.82
CA PRO A 74 -4.31 1.24 3.83
C PRO A 74 -5.82 1.49 3.89
N SER A 75 -6.61 0.42 3.90
CA SER A 75 -8.07 0.47 4.00
C SER A 75 -8.58 1.15 5.28
N SER A 76 -7.71 1.36 6.28
CA SER A 76 -8.01 1.97 7.57
C SER A 76 -7.81 3.49 7.65
N LEU A 77 -7.27 4.13 6.61
CA LEU A 77 -7.06 5.59 6.62
C LEU A 77 -8.36 6.34 6.26
N PRO A 78 -8.82 7.33 7.05
CA PRO A 78 -10.03 8.11 6.76
C PRO A 78 -10.05 8.76 5.36
N GLY A 79 -8.87 9.03 4.80
CA GLY A 79 -8.72 9.59 3.45
C GLY A 79 -8.99 8.61 2.30
N SER A 80 -8.94 7.29 2.52
CA SER A 80 -9.15 6.28 1.47
C SER A 80 -10.62 6.23 1.03
N ARG A 81 -11.54 6.26 2.00
CA ARG A 81 -12.99 6.35 1.77
C ARG A 81 -13.35 7.67 1.08
N ASN A 82 -12.75 8.79 1.50
CA ASN A 82 -12.96 10.10 0.88
C ASN A 82 -12.45 10.15 -0.57
N TRP A 83 -11.29 9.54 -0.85
CA TRP A 83 -10.75 9.45 -2.21
C TRP A 83 -11.60 8.55 -3.12
N ALA A 84 -12.02 7.38 -2.62
CA ALA A 84 -12.90 6.48 -3.37
C ALA A 84 -14.23 7.15 -3.72
N VAL A 85 -14.82 7.86 -2.77
CA VAL A 85 -16.06 8.64 -2.99
C VAL A 85 -15.86 9.75 -4.02
N LYS A 86 -14.77 10.53 -3.93
CA LYS A 86 -14.46 11.59 -4.91
C LYS A 86 -14.21 11.03 -6.32
N PHE A 87 -13.51 9.91 -6.42
CA PHE A 87 -13.28 9.22 -7.70
C PHE A 87 -14.61 8.78 -8.32
N LEU A 88 -15.49 8.14 -7.55
CA LEU A 88 -16.81 7.73 -8.01
C LEU A 88 -17.66 8.91 -8.45
N MET A 89 -17.64 10.04 -7.73
CA MET A 89 -18.31 11.28 -8.14
C MET A 89 -17.76 11.82 -9.48
N GLY A 90 -16.44 11.76 -9.69
CA GLY A 90 -15.81 12.15 -10.95
C GLY A 90 -16.26 11.28 -12.13
N VAL A 91 -16.30 9.95 -11.95
CA VAL A 91 -16.80 9.02 -12.96
C VAL A 91 -18.28 9.24 -13.23
N LYS A 92 -19.11 9.47 -12.20
CA LYS A 92 -20.53 9.85 -12.35
C LYS A 92 -20.71 11.10 -13.19
N HIS A 93 -19.90 12.12 -12.96
CA HIS A 93 -19.96 13.36 -13.73
C HIS A 93 -19.61 13.11 -15.21
N GLY A 94 -18.54 12.36 -15.49
CA GLY A 94 -18.15 11.99 -16.86
C GLY A 94 -19.24 11.21 -17.60
N TRP A 95 -19.85 10.23 -16.93
CA TRP A 95 -20.97 9.45 -17.48
C TRP A 95 -22.18 10.32 -17.84
N ARG A 96 -22.60 11.22 -16.93
CA ARG A 96 -23.72 12.15 -17.19
C ARG A 96 -23.42 13.08 -18.37
N ASN A 97 -22.20 13.61 -18.44
CA ASN A 97 -21.77 14.46 -19.54
C ASN A 97 -21.79 13.71 -20.89
N ALA A 98 -21.33 12.46 -20.92
CA ALA A 98 -21.37 11.62 -22.12
C ALA A 98 -22.81 11.35 -22.58
N ILE A 99 -23.73 11.02 -21.65
CA ILE A 99 -25.16 10.86 -21.97
C ILE A 99 -25.76 12.17 -22.50
N ALA A 100 -25.43 13.30 -21.89
CA ALA A 100 -25.91 14.60 -22.35
C ALA A 100 -25.45 14.90 -23.78
N GLN A 101 -24.19 14.62 -24.11
CA GLN A 101 -23.67 14.75 -25.47
C GLN A 101 -24.37 13.80 -26.44
N LEU A 102 -24.59 12.53 -26.07
CA LEU A 102 -25.31 11.56 -26.90
C LEU A 102 -26.75 12.00 -27.20
N LYS A 103 -27.43 12.63 -26.24
CA LYS A 103 -28.76 13.20 -26.42
C LYS A 103 -28.76 14.41 -27.36
N VAL A 104 -27.73 15.24 -27.30
CA VAL A 104 -27.56 16.39 -28.20
C VAL A 104 -27.34 15.93 -29.65
N GLU A 105 -26.48 14.93 -29.85
CA GLU A 105 -26.19 14.38 -31.19
C GLU A 105 -27.36 13.55 -31.76
N ASN A 106 -28.17 12.92 -30.89
CA ASN A 106 -29.28 12.06 -31.30
C ASN A 106 -30.63 12.51 -30.71
N PRO A 107 -31.16 13.68 -31.10
CA PRO A 107 -32.34 14.26 -30.47
C PRO A 107 -33.66 13.52 -30.78
N LYS A 108 -33.66 12.63 -31.79
CA LYS A 108 -34.83 11.84 -32.21
C LYS A 108 -34.86 10.43 -31.63
N VAL A 109 -33.84 10.06 -30.86
CA VAL A 109 -33.70 8.72 -30.26
C VAL A 109 -33.99 8.82 -28.77
N GLU A 110 -34.96 8.05 -28.30
CA GLU A 110 -35.25 7.94 -26.87
C GLU A 110 -34.27 6.96 -26.22
N PHE A 111 -33.48 7.46 -25.26
CA PHE A 111 -32.50 6.65 -24.55
C PHE A 111 -33.15 6.00 -23.32
N ASN A 112 -33.24 4.67 -23.32
CA ASN A 112 -33.59 3.93 -22.11
C ASN A 112 -32.35 3.81 -21.20
N LEU A 113 -32.36 4.55 -20.10
CA LEU A 113 -31.31 4.55 -19.08
C LEU A 113 -31.73 3.80 -17.81
N GLN A 114 -32.91 3.18 -17.81
CA GLN A 114 -33.43 2.49 -16.64
C GLN A 114 -32.50 1.33 -16.26
N GLY A 115 -32.07 1.32 -15.00
CA GLY A 115 -31.12 0.33 -14.51
C GLY A 115 -29.67 0.55 -14.95
N THR A 116 -29.34 1.63 -15.68
CA THR A 116 -27.94 2.00 -15.98
C THR A 116 -27.33 2.81 -14.86
N GLY A 117 -26.07 2.54 -14.52
CA GLY A 117 -25.35 3.16 -13.41
C GLY A 117 -23.84 3.02 -13.61
N VAL A 118 -23.04 3.78 -12.86
CA VAL A 118 -21.57 3.78 -13.00
C VAL A 118 -20.97 2.43 -12.65
N LEU A 119 -21.66 1.65 -11.81
CA LEU A 119 -21.20 0.35 -11.32
C LEU A 119 -21.93 -0.84 -11.96
N ARG A 120 -22.64 -0.61 -13.07
CA ARG A 120 -23.44 -1.61 -13.76
C ARG A 120 -22.86 -1.89 -15.15
N GLU A 121 -22.89 -3.15 -15.57
CA GLU A 121 -22.32 -3.61 -16.84
C GLU A 121 -23.44 -4.17 -17.74
N VAL A 122 -23.28 -4.03 -19.06
CA VAL A 122 -24.17 -4.65 -20.04
C VAL A 122 -23.54 -5.97 -20.50
N VAL A 123 -24.18 -7.09 -20.16
CA VAL A 123 -23.76 -8.43 -20.57
C VAL A 123 -24.93 -9.07 -21.31
N ASP A 124 -24.69 -9.48 -22.56
CA ASP A 124 -25.70 -10.08 -23.44
C ASP A 124 -27.00 -9.28 -23.57
N GLY A 125 -26.87 -7.95 -23.62
CA GLY A 125 -28.01 -7.02 -23.71
C GLY A 125 -28.79 -6.82 -22.42
N GLN A 126 -28.37 -7.43 -21.31
CA GLN A 126 -28.94 -7.22 -19.99
C GLN A 126 -28.03 -6.36 -19.13
N ILE A 127 -28.62 -5.46 -18.36
CA ILE A 127 -27.87 -4.66 -17.40
C ILE A 127 -27.78 -5.45 -16.09
N ILE A 128 -26.56 -5.75 -15.66
CA ILE A 128 -26.29 -6.51 -14.44
C ILE A 128 -25.44 -5.68 -13.47
N VAL A 129 -25.56 -6.00 -12.19
CA VAL A 129 -24.58 -5.62 -11.18
C VAL A 129 -23.51 -6.72 -11.13
N PRO A 130 -22.25 -6.42 -11.49
CA PRO A 130 -21.16 -7.38 -11.36
C PRO A 130 -21.02 -7.94 -9.94
N GLU A 131 -20.66 -9.21 -9.83
CA GLU A 131 -20.52 -9.91 -8.54
C GLU A 131 -19.62 -9.19 -7.53
N LYS A 132 -18.55 -8.57 -8.05
CA LYS A 132 -17.60 -7.72 -7.31
C LYS A 132 -18.24 -6.55 -6.54
N TYR A 133 -19.47 -6.16 -6.88
CA TYR A 133 -20.19 -5.05 -6.24
C TYR A 133 -21.46 -5.47 -5.48
N LYS A 134 -21.85 -6.76 -5.50
CA LYS A 134 -23.07 -7.25 -4.85
C LYS A 134 -23.15 -7.01 -3.33
N GLY A 135 -22.01 -6.79 -2.67
CA GLY A 135 -21.94 -6.50 -1.23
C GLY A 135 -21.80 -5.02 -0.86
N ILE A 136 -21.81 -4.13 -1.86
CA ILE A 136 -21.85 -2.68 -1.66
C ILE A 136 -23.32 -2.27 -1.75
N ASP A 137 -23.78 -1.38 -0.89
CA ASP A 137 -25.10 -0.75 -1.04
C ASP A 137 -25.04 0.21 -2.24
N ILE A 138 -25.18 -0.37 -3.43
CA ILE A 138 -25.15 0.36 -4.70
C ILE A 138 -26.33 1.31 -4.75
N ASP A 139 -27.48 0.90 -4.21
CA ASP A 139 -28.69 1.71 -4.23
C ASP A 139 -28.50 2.95 -3.34
N GLU A 140 -27.90 2.86 -2.15
CA GLU A 140 -27.52 4.04 -1.35
C GLU A 140 -26.48 4.92 -2.06
N LEU A 141 -25.47 4.30 -2.68
CA LEU A 141 -24.42 5.02 -3.39
C LEU A 141 -24.94 5.69 -4.67
N GLU A 142 -25.99 5.14 -5.29
CA GLU A 142 -26.63 5.60 -6.52
C GLU A 142 -27.94 6.36 -6.27
N ALA A 143 -28.47 6.44 -5.04
CA ALA A 143 -29.78 7.01 -4.69
C ALA A 143 -29.96 8.51 -4.97
N ASP A 144 -28.88 9.27 -5.20
CA ASP A 144 -28.92 10.65 -5.73
C ASP A 144 -29.32 10.67 -7.24
N GLN A 145 -30.23 9.80 -7.66
CA GLN A 145 -30.65 9.56 -9.05
C GLN A 145 -32.04 10.14 -9.42
N MET A 146 -32.62 10.97 -8.55
CA MET A 146 -33.74 11.87 -8.89
C MET A 146 -33.41 13.33 -8.54
#